data_AF-A0A2V5UGC2-F1
#
_entry.id   AF-A0A2V5UGC2-F1
#
_cell.length_a   1.000
_cell.length_b   1.000
_cell.length_c   1.000
_cell.angle_alpha   90.00
_cell.angle_beta   90.00
_cell.angle_gamma   90.00
#
_symmetry.space_group_name_H-M   'P 1'
#
loop_
_entity.id
_entity.type
_entity.pdbx_description
1 polymer ?
#
loop_
_entity_poly.entity_id
_entity_poly.type
_entity_poly.pdbx_seq_one_letter_code
_entity_poly.pdbx_strand_id
1 'polypeptide(L)'
;MLIAFAMICACQKQGSAAEQQLAQRKTELDTRETALDEREKALHERDRSLAEREKAIAKIRRTPPCVQAQTPDAAQVQAERDRRIQQLPPEFRSLIPDRSQVDAARAEKDRPKQERLSQGQRGPEELQSQRQRKSEAIQKWQMSGAAASPAAEVTSPTPSPAIEYSSPIPSPTR
;
A
#
# COMPACT_ATOMS: atom_id res chain seq x y z
N MET A 1 -55.49 -38.92 6.01
CA MET A 1 -55.43 -37.92 4.91
C MET A 1 -54.48 -36.76 5.22
N LEU A 2 -54.56 -36.10 6.39
CA LEU A 2 -53.76 -34.90 6.69
C LEU A 2 -52.23 -35.11 6.76
N ILE A 3 -51.76 -36.28 7.23
CA ILE A 3 -50.32 -36.58 7.36
C ILE A 3 -49.63 -36.63 5.98
N ALA A 4 -50.28 -37.20 4.97
CA ALA A 4 -49.73 -37.29 3.62
C ALA A 4 -49.61 -35.90 2.97
N PHE A 5 -50.61 -35.03 3.19
CA PHE A 5 -50.59 -33.66 2.69
C PHE A 5 -49.44 -32.84 3.30
N ALA A 6 -49.23 -32.94 4.62
CA ALA A 6 -48.13 -32.26 5.30
C ALA A 6 -46.75 -32.72 4.78
N MET A 7 -46.59 -34.02 4.51
CA MET A 7 -45.35 -34.58 3.97
C MET A 7 -45.06 -34.04 2.56
N ILE A 8 -46.06 -34.00 1.68
CA ILE A 8 -45.92 -33.46 0.32
C ILE A 8 -45.56 -31.97 0.36
N CYS A 9 -46.22 -31.18 1.23
CA CYS A 9 -45.91 -29.76 1.40
C CYS A 9 -44.47 -29.54 1.91
N ALA A 10 -43.99 -30.36 2.85
CA ALA A 10 -42.62 -30.27 3.34
C ALA A 10 -41.60 -30.57 2.22
N CYS A 11 -41.82 -31.61 1.42
CA CYS A 11 -40.96 -31.96 0.29
C CYS A 11 -40.91 -30.84 -0.77
N GLN A 12 -42.06 -30.23 -1.11
CA GLN A 12 -42.10 -29.11 -2.06
C GLN A 12 -41.34 -27.88 -1.52
N LYS A 13 -41.53 -27.55 -0.24
CA LYS A 13 -40.86 -26.41 0.39
C LYS A 13 -39.34 -26.62 0.46
N GLN A 14 -38.88 -27.82 0.78
CA GLN A 14 -37.46 -28.15 0.82
C GLN A 14 -36.83 -28.13 -0.57
N GLY A 15 -37.53 -28.65 -1.59
CA GLY A 15 -37.09 -28.60 -2.99
C GLY A 15 -36.90 -27.17 -3.48
N SER A 16 -37.89 -26.30 -3.25
CA SER A 16 -37.82 -24.90 -3.66
C SER A 16 -36.68 -24.13 -2.97
N ALA A 17 -36.45 -24.38 -1.67
CA ALA A 17 -35.34 -23.75 -0.96
C ALA A 17 -33.96 -24.24 -1.47
N ALA A 18 -33.83 -25.52 -1.78
CA ALA A 18 -32.61 -26.09 -2.34
C ALA A 18 -32.32 -25.54 -3.75
N GLU A 19 -33.34 -25.43 -4.59
CA GLU A 19 -33.24 -24.85 -5.94
C GLU A 19 -32.80 -23.38 -5.90
N GLN A 20 -33.35 -22.59 -4.97
CA GLN A 20 -32.92 -21.20 -4.78
C GLN A 20 -31.44 -21.10 -4.36
N GLN A 21 -30.99 -21.96 -3.43
CA GLN A 21 -29.58 -21.99 -3.02
C GLN A 21 -28.65 -22.40 -4.17
N LEU A 22 -29.08 -23.34 -5.02
CA LEU A 22 -28.32 -23.75 -6.21
C LEU A 22 -28.24 -22.62 -7.24
N ALA A 23 -29.35 -21.92 -7.49
CA ALA A 23 -29.36 -20.76 -8.39
C ALA A 23 -28.40 -19.67 -7.89
N GLN A 24 -28.42 -19.37 -6.58
CA GLN A 24 -27.50 -18.40 -5.99
C GLN A 24 -26.05 -18.82 -6.14
N ARG A 25 -25.70 -20.06 -5.77
CA ARG A 25 -24.33 -20.58 -5.92
C ARG A 25 -23.86 -20.58 -7.36
N LYS A 26 -24.76 -20.87 -8.31
CA LYS A 26 -24.43 -20.82 -9.74
C LYS A 26 -24.05 -19.41 -10.17
N THR A 27 -24.86 -18.41 -9.81
CA THR A 27 -24.52 -17.00 -10.13
C THR A 27 -23.22 -16.54 -9.48
N GLU A 28 -22.94 -17.00 -8.25
CA GLU A 28 -21.69 -16.71 -7.57
C GLU A 28 -20.50 -17.37 -8.27
N LEU A 29 -20.64 -18.62 -8.71
CA LEU A 29 -19.60 -19.32 -9.47
C LEU A 29 -19.33 -18.66 -10.82
N ASP A 30 -20.37 -18.30 -11.57
CA ASP A 30 -20.22 -17.58 -12.85
C ASP A 30 -19.49 -16.23 -12.66
N THR A 31 -19.78 -15.53 -11.55
CA THR A 31 -19.08 -14.28 -11.19
C THR A 31 -17.60 -14.53 -10.83
N ARG A 32 -17.29 -15.64 -10.16
CA ARG A 32 -15.91 -16.00 -9.82
C ARG A 32 -15.13 -16.46 -11.04
N GLU A 33 -15.76 -17.21 -11.94
CA GLU A 33 -15.16 -17.68 -13.19
C GLU A 33 -14.76 -16.51 -14.08
N THR A 34 -15.68 -15.56 -14.30
CA THR A 34 -15.36 -14.32 -15.05
C THR A 34 -14.22 -13.51 -14.41
N ALA A 35 -14.19 -13.40 -13.09
CA ALA A 35 -13.09 -12.73 -12.39
C ALA A 35 -11.74 -13.48 -12.48
N LEU A 36 -11.77 -14.81 -12.61
CA LEU A 36 -10.56 -15.62 -12.84
C LEU A 36 -10.05 -15.46 -14.27
N ASP A 37 -10.94 -15.45 -15.25
CA ASP A 37 -10.59 -15.22 -16.67
C ASP A 37 -9.89 -13.86 -16.85
N GLU A 38 -10.38 -12.81 -16.18
CA GLU A 38 -9.73 -11.49 -16.20
C GLU A 38 -8.33 -11.51 -15.58
N ARG A 39 -8.16 -12.22 -14.46
CA ARG A 39 -6.85 -12.37 -13.80
C ARG A 39 -5.87 -13.15 -14.68
N GLU A 40 -6.33 -14.20 -15.35
CA GLU A 40 -5.51 -14.98 -16.26
C GLU A 40 -5.03 -14.13 -17.45
N LYS A 41 -5.91 -13.33 -18.05
CA LYS A 41 -5.54 -12.37 -19.10
C LYS A 41 -4.49 -11.37 -18.60
N ALA A 42 -4.67 -10.79 -17.41
CA ALA A 42 -3.73 -9.86 -16.83
C ALA A 42 -2.35 -10.50 -16.55
N LEU A 43 -2.32 -11.75 -16.09
CA LEU A 43 -1.08 -12.50 -15.91
C LEU A 43 -0.38 -12.76 -17.25
N HIS A 44 -1.14 -13.15 -18.28
CA HIS A 44 -0.59 -13.39 -19.61
C HIS A 44 0.05 -12.13 -20.22
N GLU A 45 -0.58 -10.97 -20.04
CA GLU A 45 0.00 -9.68 -20.46
C GLU A 45 1.28 -9.34 -19.69
N ARG A 46 1.29 -9.55 -18.37
CA ARG A 46 2.46 -9.32 -17.52
C ARG A 46 3.63 -10.22 -17.95
N ASP A 47 3.36 -11.50 -18.21
CA ASP A 47 4.38 -12.46 -18.63
C ASP A 47 4.96 -12.10 -20.00
N ARG A 48 4.12 -11.63 -20.94
CA ARG A 48 4.58 -11.08 -22.22
C ARG A 48 5.51 -9.88 -22.02
N SER A 49 5.14 -8.93 -21.15
CA SER A 49 5.96 -7.76 -20.84
C SER A 49 7.31 -8.15 -20.21
N LEU A 50 7.31 -9.14 -19.32
CA LEU A 50 8.54 -9.66 -18.72
C LEU A 50 9.44 -10.33 -19.76
N ALA A 51 8.87 -11.14 -20.66
CA ALA A 51 9.62 -11.76 -21.75
C ALA A 51 10.26 -10.72 -22.69
N GLU A 52 9.58 -9.61 -22.98
CA GLU A 52 10.15 -8.49 -23.75
C GLU A 52 11.30 -7.80 -23.01
N ARG A 53 11.14 -7.52 -21.71
CA ARG A 53 12.21 -6.97 -20.87
C ARG A 53 13.43 -7.88 -20.83
N GLU A 54 13.21 -9.18 -20.70
CA GLU A 54 14.28 -10.17 -20.69
C GLU A 54 15.03 -10.19 -22.04
N LYS A 55 14.31 -10.15 -23.16
CA LYS A 55 14.92 -10.01 -24.50
C LYS A 55 15.75 -8.73 -24.61
N ALA A 56 15.24 -7.60 -24.09
CA ALA A 56 15.97 -6.33 -24.10
C ALA A 56 17.26 -6.42 -23.27
N ILE A 57 17.20 -7.00 -22.07
CA ILE A 57 18.36 -7.22 -21.20
C ILE A 57 19.37 -8.16 -21.87
N ALA A 58 18.90 -9.25 -22.48
CA ALA A 58 19.76 -10.18 -23.22
C ALA A 58 20.44 -9.51 -24.42
N LYS A 59 19.76 -8.60 -25.11
CA LYS A 59 20.33 -7.79 -26.20
C LYS A 59 21.42 -6.87 -25.67
N ILE A 60 21.18 -6.15 -24.57
CA ILE A 60 22.17 -5.28 -23.92
C ILE A 60 23.42 -6.08 -23.52
N ARG A 61 23.23 -7.26 -22.92
CA ARG A 61 24.34 -8.16 -22.51
C ARG A 61 25.15 -8.73 -23.68
N ARG A 62 24.54 -8.90 -24.86
CA ARG A 62 25.22 -9.40 -26.08
C ARG A 62 25.97 -8.30 -26.83
N THR A 63 25.62 -7.03 -26.64
CA THR A 63 26.48 -5.93 -27.10
C THR A 63 27.77 -5.91 -26.28
N PRO A 64 28.96 -5.91 -26.91
CA PRO A 64 30.22 -5.84 -26.18
C PRO A 64 30.25 -4.57 -25.30
N PRO A 65 30.92 -4.62 -24.13
CA PRO A 65 30.94 -3.54 -23.15
C PRO A 65 31.85 -2.41 -23.65
N CYS A 66 31.40 -1.64 -24.64
CA CYS A 66 32.14 -0.46 -25.08
C CYS A 66 31.94 0.72 -24.11
N VAL A 67 30.96 0.68 -23.19
CA VAL A 67 30.63 1.84 -22.33
C VAL A 67 30.33 1.51 -20.86
N GLN A 68 30.46 0.26 -20.40
CA GLN A 68 29.99 -0.08 -19.05
C GLN A 68 30.78 -1.21 -18.38
N ALA A 69 32.02 -0.93 -17.95
CA ALA A 69 32.71 -1.65 -16.85
C ALA A 69 34.13 -1.13 -16.56
N GLN A 70 34.38 0.17 -16.74
CA GLN A 70 35.34 0.84 -15.88
C GLN A 70 34.51 1.89 -15.18
N THR A 71 34.18 1.69 -13.91
CA THR A 71 33.87 2.81 -13.02
C THR A 71 35.18 3.58 -12.94
N PRO A 72 35.38 4.64 -13.74
CA PRO A 72 36.56 5.45 -13.56
C PRO A 72 36.36 6.07 -12.18
N ASP A 73 37.42 6.10 -11.37
CA ASP A 73 37.38 6.72 -10.05
C ASP A 73 36.65 8.07 -10.17
N ALA A 74 35.73 8.35 -9.24
CA ALA A 74 34.90 9.54 -9.30
C ALA A 74 35.77 10.81 -9.43
N ALA A 75 36.98 10.77 -8.85
CA ALA A 75 37.99 11.81 -9.00
C ALA A 75 38.61 11.90 -10.43
N GLN A 76 38.74 10.78 -11.14
CA GLN A 76 39.24 10.78 -12.53
C GLN A 76 38.20 11.30 -13.52
N VAL A 77 36.94 10.85 -13.41
CA VAL A 77 35.84 11.42 -14.21
C VAL A 77 35.74 12.92 -13.96
N GLN A 78 36.00 13.33 -12.72
CA GLN A 78 36.02 14.72 -12.34
C GLN A 78 37.14 15.51 -13.01
N ALA A 79 38.38 15.06 -12.87
CA ALA A 79 39.53 15.70 -13.48
C ALA A 79 39.41 15.78 -15.00
N GLU A 80 38.86 14.74 -15.65
CA GLU A 80 38.66 14.74 -17.10
C GLU A 80 37.60 15.75 -17.53
N ARG A 81 36.48 15.84 -16.80
CA ARG A 81 35.44 16.85 -17.06
C ARG A 81 35.99 18.26 -16.89
N ASP A 82 36.74 18.52 -15.82
CA ASP A 82 37.31 19.84 -15.54
C ASP A 82 38.36 20.21 -16.60
N ARG A 83 39.14 19.24 -17.09
CA ARG A 83 40.06 19.43 -18.22
C ARG A 83 39.31 19.79 -19.50
N ARG A 84 38.18 19.14 -19.80
CA ARG A 84 37.34 19.45 -20.96
C ARG A 84 36.72 20.84 -20.86
N ILE A 85 36.27 21.25 -19.67
CA ILE A 85 35.76 22.60 -19.42
C ILE A 85 36.87 23.64 -19.62
N GLN A 86 38.10 23.33 -19.21
CA GLN A 86 39.28 24.16 -19.45
C GLN A 86 39.77 24.18 -20.91
N GLN A 87 39.19 23.40 -21.81
CA GLN A 87 39.46 23.48 -23.25
C GLN A 87 38.37 24.25 -24.00
N LEU A 88 37.24 24.56 -23.34
CA LEU A 88 36.17 25.33 -23.97
C LEU A 88 36.57 26.81 -24.12
N PRO A 89 36.08 27.51 -25.16
CA PRO A 89 36.21 28.95 -25.28
C PRO A 89 35.59 29.65 -24.06
N PRO A 90 36.13 30.81 -23.64
CA PRO A 90 35.72 31.50 -22.40
C PRO A 90 34.23 31.84 -22.36
N GLU A 91 33.59 32.09 -23.50
CA GLU A 91 32.15 32.35 -23.61
C GLU A 91 31.27 31.17 -23.18
N PHE A 92 31.77 29.94 -23.32
CA PHE A 92 31.05 28.74 -22.91
C PHE A 92 31.36 28.32 -21.47
N ARG A 93 32.46 28.80 -20.88
CA ARG A 93 32.82 28.48 -19.49
C ARG A 93 31.92 29.19 -18.49
N SER A 94 31.53 30.44 -18.77
CA SER A 94 30.65 31.24 -17.92
C SER A 94 29.21 30.72 -17.85
N LEU A 95 28.79 29.94 -18.84
CA LEU A 95 27.46 29.31 -18.88
C LEU A 95 27.37 28.01 -18.06
N ILE A 96 28.50 27.48 -17.59
CA ILE A 96 28.55 26.24 -16.83
C ILE A 96 28.39 26.59 -15.35
N PRO A 97 27.33 26.08 -14.68
CA PRO A 97 27.13 26.31 -13.24
C PRO A 97 28.34 25.85 -12.44
N ASP A 98 28.75 26.67 -11.48
CA ASP A 98 29.82 26.32 -10.56
C ASP A 98 29.44 25.05 -9.79
N ARG A 99 30.33 24.07 -9.86
CA ARG A 99 30.08 22.74 -9.33
C ARG A 99 29.96 22.74 -7.81
N SER A 100 30.71 23.61 -7.13
CA SER A 100 30.59 23.80 -5.69
C SER A 100 29.14 24.12 -5.27
N GLN A 101 28.42 24.90 -6.11
CA GLN A 101 27.03 25.26 -5.88
C GLN A 101 26.08 24.10 -6.17
N VAL A 102 26.36 23.31 -7.21
CA VAL A 102 25.58 22.12 -7.56
C VAL A 102 25.69 21.03 -6.47
N ASP A 103 26.90 20.83 -5.94
CA ASP A 103 27.17 19.84 -4.91
C ASP A 103 26.58 20.29 -3.56
N ALA A 104 26.67 21.59 -3.23
CA ALA A 104 25.99 22.17 -2.06
C ALA A 104 24.46 22.03 -2.15
N ALA A 105 23.86 22.31 -3.32
CA ALA A 105 22.42 22.16 -3.54
C ALA A 105 21.95 20.70 -3.45
N ARG A 106 22.80 19.74 -3.88
CA ARG A 106 22.53 18.30 -3.70
C ARG A 106 22.63 17.90 -2.22
N ALA A 107 23.66 18.36 -1.52
CA ALA A 107 23.82 18.09 -0.09
C ALA A 107 22.65 18.66 0.73
N GLU A 108 22.18 19.86 0.40
CA GLU A 108 21.00 20.46 1.03
C GLU A 108 19.73 19.64 0.75
N LYS A 109 19.53 19.21 -0.50
CA LYS A 109 18.38 18.39 -0.91
C LYS A 109 18.38 17.00 -0.29
N ASP A 110 19.54 16.42 -0.04
CA ASP A 110 19.66 15.07 0.52
C ASP A 110 19.63 15.06 2.06
N ARG A 111 19.90 16.20 2.72
CA ARG A 111 19.77 16.37 4.17
C ARG A 111 18.41 15.94 4.75
N PRO A 112 17.24 16.38 4.24
CA PRO A 112 15.95 15.95 4.79
C PRO A 112 15.65 14.47 4.51
N LYS A 113 16.21 13.88 3.45
CA LYS A 113 16.07 12.43 3.19
C LYS A 113 16.90 11.63 4.18
N GLN A 114 18.12 12.07 4.45
CA GLN A 114 19.00 11.44 5.44
C GLN A 114 18.38 11.51 6.84
N GLU A 115 17.79 12.65 7.21
CA GLU A 115 17.08 12.81 8.48
C GLU A 115 15.88 11.85 8.62
N ARG A 116 15.08 11.69 7.56
CA ARG A 116 13.97 10.72 7.53
C ARG A 116 14.46 9.27 7.64
N LEU A 117 15.58 8.94 7.01
CA LEU A 117 16.18 7.60 7.11
C LEU A 117 16.70 7.35 8.53
N SER A 118 17.34 8.34 9.16
CA SER A 118 17.78 8.26 10.56
C SER A 118 16.61 8.19 11.55
N GLN A 119 15.50 8.86 11.26
CA GLN A 119 14.28 8.78 12.07
C GLN A 119 13.59 7.42 11.90
N GLY A 120 13.51 6.91 10.67
CA GLY A 120 12.97 5.59 10.36
C GLY A 120 13.74 4.44 11.02
N GLN A 121 15.03 4.62 11.32
CA GLN A 121 15.83 3.65 12.07
C GLN A 121 15.55 3.64 13.58
N ARG A 122 15.01 4.72 14.16
CA ARG A 122 14.53 4.71 15.56
C ARG A 122 13.13 4.09 15.72
N GLY A 123 12.34 4.08 14.66
CA GLY A 123 11.01 3.46 14.61
C GLY A 123 10.94 1.95 14.94
N PRO A 124 11.83 1.07 14.44
CA PRO A 124 11.74 -0.38 14.69
C PRO A 124 11.99 -0.75 16.15
N GLU A 125 12.93 -0.08 16.82
CA GLU A 125 13.28 -0.36 18.22
C GLU A 125 12.19 0.13 19.19
N GLU A 126 11.56 1.26 18.87
CA GLU A 126 10.42 1.79 19.61
C GLU A 126 9.15 0.94 19.40
N LEU A 127 8.91 0.47 18.16
CA LEU A 127 7.81 -0.44 17.84
C LEU A 127 8.00 -1.80 18.54
N GLN A 128 9.24 -2.32 18.57
CA GLN A 128 9.57 -3.55 19.29
C GLN A 128 9.36 -3.39 20.80
N SER A 129 9.85 -2.30 21.39
CA SER A 129 9.63 -1.97 22.80
C SER A 129 8.15 -1.84 23.14
N GLN A 130 7.36 -1.20 22.27
CA GLN A 130 5.91 -1.11 22.42
C GLN A 130 5.24 -2.49 22.35
N ARG A 131 5.66 -3.34 21.40
CA ARG A 131 5.12 -4.69 21.25
C ARG A 131 5.43 -5.55 22.47
N GLN A 132 6.63 -5.42 23.02
CA GLN A 132 7.08 -6.12 24.23
C GLN A 132 6.29 -5.67 25.46
N ARG A 133 6.15 -4.36 25.68
CA ARG A 133 5.30 -3.82 26.76
C ARG A 133 3.85 -4.30 26.64
N LYS A 134 3.31 -4.38 25.42
CA LYS A 134 1.96 -4.89 25.17
C LYS A 134 1.84 -6.37 25.48
N SER A 135 2.82 -7.20 25.10
CA SER A 135 2.80 -8.63 25.45
C SER A 135 2.96 -8.87 26.95
N GLU A 136 3.83 -8.10 27.62
CA GLU A 136 4.02 -8.19 29.08
C GLU A 136 2.75 -7.76 29.84
N ALA A 137 2.06 -6.71 29.36
CA ALA A 137 0.78 -6.30 29.94
C ALA A 137 -0.30 -7.37 29.78
N ILE A 138 -0.39 -8.02 28.61
CA ILE A 138 -1.34 -9.11 28.35
C ILE A 138 -1.01 -10.33 29.22
N GLN A 139 0.27 -10.69 29.34
CA GLN A 139 0.70 -11.79 30.18
C GLN A 139 0.41 -11.51 31.65
N LYS A 140 0.66 -10.27 32.12
CA LYS A 140 0.33 -9.84 33.48
C LYS A 140 -1.18 -9.89 33.75
N TRP A 141 -2.00 -9.49 32.77
CA TRP A 141 -3.46 -9.63 32.84
C TRP A 141 -3.91 -11.08 32.96
N GLN A 142 -3.31 -11.99 32.18
CA GLN A 142 -3.62 -13.43 32.25
C GLN A 142 -3.20 -14.05 33.59
N MET A 143 -2.04 -13.67 34.13
CA MET A 143 -1.51 -14.22 35.38
C MET A 143 -2.15 -13.61 36.63
N SER A 144 -2.74 -12.41 36.54
CA SER A 144 -3.39 -11.75 37.68
C SER A 144 -4.80 -12.27 37.96
N GLY A 145 -5.30 -13.25 37.22
CA GLY A 145 -6.58 -13.90 37.52
C GLY A 145 -7.76 -12.92 37.61
N ALA A 146 -7.73 -11.81 36.85
CA ALA A 146 -8.83 -10.85 36.80
C ALA A 146 -9.96 -11.42 35.94
N ALA A 147 -10.64 -12.44 36.46
CA ALA A 147 -11.97 -12.81 36.04
C ALA A 147 -12.94 -11.70 36.48
N ALA A 148 -12.96 -10.60 35.74
CA ALA A 148 -14.06 -9.66 35.74
C ALA A 148 -14.71 -9.75 34.35
N SER A 149 -15.75 -10.57 34.27
CA SER A 149 -16.71 -10.54 33.18
C SER A 149 -17.19 -9.10 32.96
N PRO A 150 -17.26 -8.58 31.72
CA PRO A 150 -18.28 -7.61 31.42
C PRO A 150 -19.56 -8.41 31.21
N ALA A 151 -20.36 -8.50 32.27
CA ALA A 151 -21.80 -8.66 32.10
C ALA A 151 -22.31 -7.51 31.22
N ALA A 152 -23.31 -7.80 30.40
CA ALA A 152 -23.87 -6.92 29.41
C ALA A 152 -24.17 -5.50 29.93
N GLU A 153 -23.70 -4.49 29.21
CA GLU A 153 -24.43 -3.23 29.09
C GLU A 153 -24.38 -2.77 27.63
N VAL A 154 -25.50 -3.00 26.94
CA VAL A 154 -25.85 -2.30 25.71
C VAL A 154 -26.09 -0.86 26.11
N THR A 155 -25.11 0.03 25.91
CA THR A 155 -25.41 1.44 25.64
C THR A 155 -24.38 2.01 24.67
N SER A 156 -24.91 2.36 23.50
CA SER A 156 -24.26 3.07 22.42
C SER A 156 -23.64 4.39 22.88
N PRO A 157 -22.43 4.79 22.45
CA PRO A 157 -22.05 6.18 22.45
C PRO A 157 -22.44 6.78 21.10
N THR A 158 -23.65 7.34 21.03
CA THR A 158 -23.98 8.39 20.06
C THR A 158 -23.18 9.64 20.44
N PRO A 159 -22.26 10.17 19.63
CA PRO A 159 -21.67 11.46 19.90
C PRO A 159 -22.64 12.53 19.38
N SER A 160 -23.39 13.16 20.27
CA SER A 160 -24.07 14.43 19.96
C SER A 160 -23.09 15.57 20.26
N PRO A 161 -22.75 16.44 19.29
CA PRO A 161 -22.05 17.68 19.58
C PRO A 161 -23.06 18.71 20.10
N ALA A 162 -22.80 19.24 21.29
CA ALA A 162 -23.44 20.44 21.78
C ALA A 162 -22.86 21.63 20.99
N ILE A 163 -23.65 22.22 20.10
CA ILE A 163 -23.42 23.56 19.59
C ILE A 163 -24.62 24.39 20.04
N GLU A 164 -24.40 25.20 21.06
CA GLU A 164 -25.25 26.36 21.36
C GLU A 164 -25.15 27.32 20.17
N TYR A 165 -26.20 27.41 19.37
CA TYR A 165 -26.52 28.64 18.66
C TYR A 165 -27.86 29.16 19.16
N SER A 166 -27.74 30.28 19.85
CA SER A 166 -28.79 31.25 20.11
C SER A 166 -29.52 31.68 18.84
N SER A 167 -30.80 32.04 19.01
CA SER A 167 -31.63 32.92 18.15
C SER A 167 -32.53 32.26 17.09
N PRO A 168 -33.60 32.95 16.64
CA PRO A 168 -34.85 33.16 17.38
C PRO A 168 -36.08 32.68 16.58
N ILE A 169 -37.21 32.55 17.26
CA ILE A 169 -38.53 32.27 16.67
C ILE A 169 -38.98 33.44 15.77
N PRO A 170 -39.54 33.15 14.58
CA PRO A 170 -40.73 33.88 14.15
C PRO A 170 -41.89 32.93 13.82
N SER A 171 -43.08 33.38 14.22
CA SER A 171 -44.44 32.89 13.95
C SER A 171 -44.70 32.65 12.43
N PRO A 172 -45.78 31.96 11.98
CA PRO A 172 -47.15 32.50 12.10
C PRO A 172 -48.35 31.49 12.17
N THR A 173 -49.44 32.00 12.76
CA THR A 173 -50.86 31.94 12.31
C THR A 173 -51.48 30.62 11.82
N ARG A 174 -52.45 30.09 12.58
CA ARG A 174 -53.86 29.99 12.17
C ARG A 174 -54.76 29.77 13.39
#